data_AF-A0A0F6R1D1-F1
#
_entry.id   AF-A0A0F6R1D1-F1
#
_cell.length_a   1.000
_cell.length_b   1.000
_cell.length_c   1.000
_cell.angle_alpha   90.00
_cell.angle_beta   90.00
_cell.angle_gamma   90.00
#
_symmetry.space_group_name_H-M   'P 1'
#
loop_
_entity.id
_entity.type
_entity.pdbx_description
1 polymer ?
#
loop_
_entity_poly.entity_id
_entity_poly.type
_entity_poly.pdbx_seq_one_letter_code
_entity_poly.pdbx_strand_id
1 'polypeptide(L)' 'MGVEKVRKAAKKGKYKKKCCRDNPRCKTCQVVIKRLEKQGAFQLDDAGLKRALAKARKW' A
#
# COMPACT_ATOMS: atom_id res chain seq x y z
N MET A 1 12.16 5.81 0.92
CA MET A 1 10.80 5.78 0.31
C MET A 1 9.73 5.81 1.41
N GLY A 2 9.22 7.01 1.71
CA GLY A 2 8.19 7.25 2.72
C GLY A 2 6.80 6.78 2.30
N VAL A 3 5.92 6.64 3.30
CA VAL A 3 4.50 6.28 3.16
C VAL A 3 3.71 7.26 2.30
N GLU A 4 4.21 8.49 2.15
CA GLU A 4 3.65 9.53 1.29
C GLU A 4 3.51 9.11 -0.18
N LYS A 5 4.49 8.37 -0.72
CA LYS A 5 4.42 7.87 -2.10
C LYS A 5 3.28 6.86 -2.27
N VAL A 6 2.94 6.11 -1.22
CA VAL A 6 1.82 5.17 -1.21
C VAL A 6 0.49 5.90 -1.14
N ARG A 7 0.37 6.94 -0.30
CA ARG A 7 -0.82 7.83 -0.27
C ARG A 7 -1.05 8.49 -1.63
N LYS A 8 0.00 9.06 -2.24
CA LYS A 8 -0.05 9.68 -3.57
C LYS A 8 -0.42 8.67 -4.66
N ALA A 9 0.13 7.45 -4.59
CA ALA A 9 -0.20 6.38 -5.55
C ALA A 9 -1.66 5.95 -5.44
N ALA A 10 -2.19 5.78 -4.23
CA ALA A 10 -3.60 5.47 -3.99
C ALA A 10 -4.51 6.60 -4.51
N LYS A 11 -4.26 7.86 -4.08
CA LYS A 11 -5.10 9.01 -4.45
C LYS A 11 -5.09 9.32 -5.96
N LYS A 12 -3.94 9.17 -6.64
CA LYS A 12 -3.80 9.46 -8.07
C LYS A 12 -4.05 8.24 -8.97
N GLY A 13 -4.42 7.08 -8.42
CA GLY A 13 -4.52 5.83 -9.18
C GLY A 13 -3.20 5.36 -9.80
N LYS A 14 -2.05 5.88 -9.34
CA LYS A 14 -0.70 5.59 -9.86
C LYS A 14 -0.12 4.32 -9.21
N TYR A 15 -0.89 3.25 -9.20
CA TYR A 15 -0.47 1.93 -8.73
C TYR A 15 -0.53 0.91 -9.88
N LYS A 16 0.16 -0.23 -9.72
CA LYS A 16 0.18 -1.28 -10.74
C LYS A 16 -1.24 -1.80 -10.94
N LYS A 17 -1.67 -1.97 -12.20
CA LYS A 17 -2.98 -2.56 -12.54
C LYS A 17 -3.09 -4.05 -12.24
N LYS A 18 -1.94 -4.74 -12.10
CA LYS A 18 -1.86 -6.18 -11.78
C LYS A 18 -1.07 -6.44 -10.51
N CYS A 19 -1.39 -7.54 -9.83
CA CYS A 19 -0.59 -8.04 -8.71
C CYS A 19 0.82 -8.42 -9.20
N CYS A 20 1.86 -7.98 -8.48
CA CYS A 20 3.23 -8.33 -8.83
C CYS A 20 3.64 -9.75 -8.43
N ARG A 21 2.87 -10.43 -7.58
CA ARG A 21 3.13 -11.78 -7.06
C ARG A 21 4.46 -11.99 -6.31
N ASP A 22 5.28 -10.94 -6.15
CA ASP A 22 6.49 -10.96 -5.30
C ASP A 22 6.16 -11.12 -3.80
N ASN A 23 7.11 -11.67 -3.04
CA ASN A 23 7.08 -11.69 -1.58
C ASN A 23 8.38 -11.10 -1.00
N PRO A 24 8.37 -9.89 -0.41
CA PRO A 24 7.21 -9.05 -0.16
C PRO A 24 6.73 -8.28 -1.40
N ARG A 25 5.41 -8.16 -1.58
CA ARG A 25 4.80 -7.40 -2.69
C ARG A 25 5.35 -5.97 -2.76
N CYS A 26 5.44 -5.41 -3.96
CA CYS A 26 5.85 -4.01 -4.14
C CYS A 26 4.85 -3.01 -3.51
N LYS A 27 5.34 -1.85 -3.09
CA LYS A 27 4.55 -0.83 -2.35
C LYS A 27 3.38 -0.24 -3.14
N THR A 28 3.41 -0.34 -4.46
CA THR A 28 2.37 0.15 -5.37
C THR A 28 1.61 -0.99 -6.06
N CYS A 29 1.64 -2.20 -5.49
CA CYS A 29 0.88 -3.34 -6.01
C CYS A 29 -0.62 -3.09 -5.82
N GLN A 30 -1.44 -3.39 -6.84
CA GLN A 30 -2.90 -3.28 -6.75
C GLN A 30 -3.48 -3.92 -5.49
N VAL A 31 -3.02 -5.13 -5.17
CA VAL A 31 -3.49 -5.90 -4.02
C VAL A 31 -3.09 -5.23 -2.71
N VAL A 32 -1.89 -4.65 -2.64
CA VAL A 32 -1.43 -3.91 -1.46
C VAL A 32 -2.30 -2.67 -1.25
N ILE A 33 -2.57 -1.90 -2.31
CA ILE A 33 -3.44 -0.73 -2.22
C ILE A 33 -4.85 -1.13 -1.77
N LYS A 34 -5.49 -2.11 -2.43
CA LYS A 34 -6.82 -2.60 -2.04
C LYS A 34 -6.88 -3.10 -0.58
N ARG A 35 -5.81 -3.73 -0.09
CA ARG A 35 -5.72 -4.15 1.32
C ARG A 35 -5.64 -2.95 2.27
N LEU A 36 -4.85 -1.94 1.92
CA LEU A 36 -4.73 -0.71 2.69
C LEU A 36 -6.05 0.07 2.69
N GLU A 37 -6.76 0.12 1.55
CA GLU A 37 -8.10 0.72 1.44
C GLU A 37 -9.09 -0.01 2.36
N LYS A 38 -9.15 -1.35 2.29
CA LYS A 38 -10.02 -2.16 3.15
C LYS A 38 -9.73 -1.99 4.64
N GLN A 39 -8.49 -1.68 5.01
CA GLN A 39 -8.06 -1.46 6.39
C GLN A 39 -8.23 0.00 6.86
N GLY A 40 -8.71 0.92 6.01
CA GLY A 40 -8.73 2.35 6.33
C GLY A 40 -7.34 2.93 6.58
N ALA A 41 -6.28 2.27 6.13
CA ALA A 41 -4.90 2.59 6.51
C ALA A 41 -4.44 3.98 6.01
N PHE A 42 -5.10 4.54 5.00
CA PHE A 42 -4.83 5.87 4.48
C PHE A 42 -5.29 7.02 5.39
N GLN A 43 -6.10 6.72 6.41
CA GLN A 43 -6.52 7.69 7.43
C GLN A 43 -5.61 7.66 8.67
N LEU A 44 -4.76 6.64 8.80
CA LEU A 44 -3.80 6.52 9.90
C LEU A 44 -2.68 7.57 9.76
N ASP A 45 -1.99 7.81 10.87
CA ASP A 45 -0.71 8.51 10.91
C ASP A 45 0.37 7.75 10.12
N ASP A 46 1.53 8.38 9.89
CA ASP A 46 2.57 7.78 9.07
C ASP A 46 3.20 6.52 9.66
N ALA A 47 3.26 6.40 10.99
CA ALA A 47 3.73 5.18 11.65
C ALA A 47 2.69 4.06 11.52
N GLY A 48 1.41 4.38 11.71
CA GLY A 48 0.29 3.47 11.46
C GLY A 48 0.26 2.94 10.03
N LEU A 49 0.38 3.83 9.04
CA LEU A 49 0.43 3.46 7.62
C LEU A 49 1.68 2.63 7.29
N LYS A 50 2.83 2.90 7.92
CA LYS A 50 4.05 2.09 7.73
C LYS A 50 3.86 0.65 8.22
N ARG A 51 3.20 0.47 9.38
CA ARG A 51 2.87 -0.84 9.95
C ARG A 51 1.87 -1.59 9.07
N ALA A 52 0.78 -0.91 8.67
CA ALA A 52 -0.23 -1.47 7.78
C ALA A 52 0.38 -1.88 6.42
N LEU A 53 1.26 -1.05 5.85
CA LEU A 53 1.97 -1.35 4.60
C LEU A 53 2.86 -2.59 4.73
N ALA A 54 3.60 -2.73 5.83
CA ALA A 54 4.42 -3.92 6.05
C ALA A 54 3.56 -5.20 6.09
N LYS A 55 2.41 -5.15 6.78
CA LYS A 55 1.45 -6.26 6.85
C LYS A 55 0.81 -6.55 5.49
N ALA A 56 0.37 -5.53 4.77
CA ALA A 56 -0.29 -5.68 3.46
C ALA A 56 0.63 -6.28 2.39
N ARG A 57 1.96 -6.09 2.52
CA ARG A 57 2.98 -6.59 1.59
C ARG A 57 3.37 -8.05 1.81
N LYS A 58 3.19 -8.60 3.02
CA LYS A 58 3.52 -9.99 3.34
C LYS A 58 2.40 -10.93 2.89
N TRP A 59 2.71 -11.78 1.91
CA TRP A 59 1.98 -13.00 1.54
C TRP A 59 2.76 -13.69 0.42
#